data_AF-A0A5E4GPI2-F1
#
_entry.id   AF-A0A5E4GPI2-F1
#
_cell.length_a   1.000
_cell.length_b   1.000
_cell.length_c   1.000
_cell.angle_alpha   90.00
_cell.angle_beta   90.00
_cell.angle_gamma   90.00
#
_symmetry.space_group_name_H-M   'P 1'
#
loop_
_entity.id
_entity.type
_entity.pdbx_description
1 polymer ?
#
loop_
_entity_poly.entity_id
_entity_poly.type
_entity_poly.pdbx_seq_one_letter_code
_entity_poly.pdbx_strand_id
1 'polypeptide(L)' 'EGHYVLREIHEGICGNHSGARSLAHKAIRQGYFWPSLHTDAQVFTQKCDKCQRFANIPQLPAEPLTAM' A
#
# COMPACT_ATOMS: atom_id res chain seq x y z
N GLU A 1 -11.08 -13.52 4.59
CA GLU A 1 -9.68 -13.98 4.69
C GLU A 1 -8.66 -13.01 4.05
N GLY A 2 -8.66 -12.77 2.74
CA GLY A 2 -7.61 -11.94 2.08
C GLY A 2 -7.41 -10.54 2.67
N HIS A 3 -8.49 -9.83 3.00
CA HIS A 3 -8.41 -8.51 3.64
C HIS A 3 -7.78 -8.56 5.05
N TYR A 4 -8.03 -9.63 5.80
CA TYR A 4 -7.42 -9.83 7.11
C TYR A 4 -5.92 -10.06 6.97
N VAL A 5 -5.49 -10.94 6.05
CA VAL A 5 -4.06 -11.17 5.76
C VAL A 5 -3.35 -9.88 5.37
N LEU A 6 -3.93 -9.09 4.46
CA LEU A 6 -3.36 -7.80 4.07
C LEU A 6 -3.27 -6.82 5.24
N ARG A 7 -4.31 -6.75 6.09
CA ARG A 7 -4.31 -5.91 7.29
C ARG A 7 -3.24 -6.33 8.28
N GLU A 8 -3.12 -7.60 8.62
CA GLU A 8 -2.12 -8.06 9.60
C GLU A 8 -0.69 -7.81 9.12
N ILE A 9 -0.40 -8.02 7.82
CA ILE A 9 0.94 -7.77 7.27
C ILE A 9 1.24 -6.26 7.15
N HIS A 10 0.22 -5.43 6.88
CA HIS A 10 0.40 -3.99 6.68
C HIS A 10 0.39 -3.20 7.99
N GLU A 11 -0.54 -3.52 8.91
CA GLU A 11 -0.89 -2.75 10.11
C GLU A 11 -0.80 -3.54 11.42
N GLY A 12 -0.56 -4.85 11.37
CA GLY A 12 -0.46 -5.70 12.57
C GLY A 12 0.75 -5.36 13.43
N ILE A 13 1.03 -6.18 14.45
CA ILE A 13 2.08 -5.89 15.45
C ILE A 13 3.48 -5.72 14.83
N CYS A 14 3.75 -6.44 13.74
CA CYS A 14 4.97 -6.33 12.93
C CYS A 14 4.73 -5.61 11.59
N GLY A 15 3.58 -4.96 11.44
CA GLY A 15 3.19 -4.21 10.25
C GLY A 15 4.10 -2.99 10.06
N ASN A 16 4.46 -2.72 8.81
CA ASN A 16 5.39 -1.64 8.47
C ASN A 16 4.85 -0.67 7.43
N HIS A 17 3.54 -0.67 7.20
CA HIS A 17 2.87 0.19 6.22
C HIS A 17 3.48 0.11 4.81
N SER A 18 4.07 -1.03 4.42
CA SER A 18 4.69 -1.18 3.10
C SER A 18 3.68 -1.01 1.96
N GLY A 19 4.12 -0.40 0.86
CA GLY A 19 3.31 -0.23 -0.35
C GLY A 19 2.87 -1.56 -1.00
N ALA A 20 1.91 -1.46 -1.92
CA ALA A 20 1.16 -2.58 -2.49
C ALA A 20 2.00 -3.76 -2.98
N ARG A 21 3.05 -3.50 -3.77
CA ARG A 21 3.91 -4.55 -4.34
C ARG A 21 4.62 -5.35 -3.24
N SER A 22 5.19 -4.65 -2.26
CA SER A 22 5.87 -5.28 -1.12
C SER A 22 4.89 -6.03 -0.23
N LEU A 23 3.70 -5.49 -0.03
CA LEU A 23 2.62 -6.15 0.72
C LEU A 23 2.19 -7.47 0.05
N ALA A 24 1.93 -7.45 -1.26
CA ALA A 24 1.59 -8.63 -2.03
C ALA A 24 2.71 -9.69 -2.00
N HIS A 25 3.97 -9.27 -2.18
CA HIS A 25 5.11 -10.19 -2.07
C HIS A 25 5.27 -10.81 -0.69
N LYS A 26 5.01 -10.05 0.39
CA LYS A 26 5.04 -10.59 1.76
C LYS A 26 3.94 -11.64 1.96
N ALA A 27 2.72 -11.39 1.47
CA ALA A 27 1.64 -12.37 1.53
C ALA A 27 2.02 -13.68 0.81
N ILE A 28 2.58 -13.59 -0.40
CA ILE A 28 3.08 -14.76 -1.16
C ILE A 28 4.16 -15.51 -0.39
N ARG A 29 5.14 -14.79 0.20
CA ARG A 29 6.21 -15.41 0.99
C ARG A 29 5.71 -16.12 2.24
N GLN A 30 4.57 -15.71 2.79
CA GLN A 30 3.91 -16.36 3.92
C GLN A 30 2.96 -17.50 3.50
N GLY A 31 2.87 -17.81 2.20
CA GLY A 31 2.05 -18.90 1.67
C GLY A 31 0.63 -18.49 1.29
N TYR A 32 0.28 -17.20 1.39
CA TYR A 32 -1.03 -16.71 0.97
C TYR A 32 -1.00 -16.26 -0.49
N PHE A 33 -1.88 -16.85 -1.30
CA PHE A 33 -2.03 -16.50 -2.70
C PHE A 33 -3.49 -16.50 -3.11
N TRP A 34 -3.86 -15.52 -3.95
CA TRP A 34 -5.14 -15.49 -4.65
C TRP A 34 -5.01 -14.63 -5.92
N PRO A 35 -5.87 -14.84 -6.95
CA PRO A 35 -5.70 -14.20 -8.26
C PRO A 35 -5.66 -12.66 -8.24
N SER A 36 -6.44 -12.04 -7.35
CA SER A 36 -6.54 -10.56 -7.22
C SER A 36 -5.57 -9.96 -6.20
N LEU A 37 -4.64 -10.73 -5.64
CA LEU A 37 -3.78 -10.30 -4.52
C LEU A 37 -3.09 -8.96 -4.74
N HIS A 38 -2.53 -8.74 -5.93
CA HIS A 38 -1.86 -7.49 -6.24
C HIS A 38 -2.83 -6.30 -6.27
N THR A 39 -3.96 -6.45 -6.96
CA THR A 39 -5.01 -5.43 -7.05
C THR A 39 -5.59 -5.12 -5.67
N ASP A 40 -5.86 -6.16 -4.87
CA ASP A 40 -6.39 -6.00 -3.51
C ASP A 40 -5.39 -5.29 -2.60
N ALA A 41 -4.10 -5.62 -2.69
CA ALA A 41 -3.04 -4.91 -1.97
C ALA A 41 -2.92 -3.43 -2.41
N GLN A 42 -3.11 -3.13 -3.70
CA GLN A 42 -3.15 -1.75 -4.20
C GLN A 42 -4.32 -0.97 -3.60
N VAL A 43 -5.54 -1.52 -3.72
CA VAL A 43 -6.74 -0.88 -3.16
C VAL A 43 -6.64 -0.72 -1.65
N PHE A 44 -6.09 -1.71 -0.95
CA PHE A 44 -5.91 -1.67 0.50
C PHE A 44 -4.95 -0.54 0.93
N THR A 45 -3.76 -0.48 0.31
CA THR A 45 -2.76 0.54 0.65
C THR A 45 -3.18 1.96 0.27
N GLN A 46 -3.92 2.13 -0.84
CA GLN A 46 -4.49 3.43 -1.23
C GLN A 46 -5.52 3.95 -0.22
N LYS A 47 -6.25 3.06 0.47
CA LYS A 47 -7.25 3.41 1.47
C LYS A 47 -6.69 3.57 2.89
N CYS A 48 -5.40 3.28 3.12
CA CYS A 48 -4.80 3.38 4.44
C CYS A 48 -4.56 4.85 4.83
N ASP A 49 -5.35 5.36 5.78
CA ASP A 49 -5.30 6.76 6.25
C ASP A 49 -3.90 7.17 6.75
N LYS A 50 -3.22 6.33 7.54
CA LYS A 50 -1.85 6.59 8.00
C LYS A 50 -0.91 6.77 6.80
N CYS A 51 -0.97 5.86 5.83
CA CYS A 51 -0.15 5.97 4.62
C CYS A 51 -0.46 7.26 3.85
N GLN A 52 -1.72 7.66 3.72
CA GLN A 52 -2.08 8.89 2.99
C GLN A 52 -1.60 10.15 3.71
N ARG A 53 -1.68 10.20 5.05
CA ARG A 53 -1.23 11.37 5.85
C ARG A 53 0.28 11.53 5.86
N PHE A 54 1.03 10.42 5.84
CA PHE A 54 2.48 10.41 5.94
C PHE A 54 3.18 10.11 4.60
N ALA A 55 2.43 9.99 3.50
CA ALA A 55 3.02 9.84 2.19
C ALA A 55 3.86 11.08 1.86
N ASN A 56 5.02 10.86 1.25
CA ASN A 56 5.87 11.94 0.75
C ASN A 56 5.31 12.51 -0.58
N ILE A 57 4.04 12.90 -0.58
CA ILE A 57 3.37 13.58 -1.68
C ILE A 57 3.43 15.07 -1.35
N PRO A 58 4.12 15.89 -2.16
CA PRO A 58 4.05 17.33 -2.01
C PRO A 58 2.59 17.77 -2.07
N GLN A 59 2.07 18.34 -0.98
CA GLN A 59 0.75 18.97 -0.94
C GLN A 59 0.76 20.35 -1.62
N LEU A 60 1.86 20.70 -2.28
CA LEU A 60 2.03 21.96 -2.98
C LEU A 60 1.15 21.97 -4.23
N PRO A 61 0.57 23.12 -4.60
CA PRO A 61 -0.09 23.26 -5.89
C PRO A 61 0.90 22.89 -7.00
N ALA A 62 0.39 22.25 -8.05
CA ALA A 62 1.19 22.02 -9.25
C ALA A 62 1.57 23.38 -9.86
N GLU A 63 2.85 23.74 -9.82
CA GLU A 63 3.34 24.90 -10.56
C GLU A 63 3.42 24.55 -12.05
N PRO A 64 2.93 25.40 -12.95
CA PRO A 64 3.06 25.19 -14.38
C PRO A 64 4.54 25.21 -14.75
N LEU A 65 5.02 24.11 -15.33
CA LEU A 65 6.37 24.04 -15.88
C LEU A 65 6.48 25.08 -17.00
N THR A 66 7.29 26.12 -16.79
CA THR A 66 7.59 27.10 -17.83
C THR A 66 8.56 26.43 -18.81
N ALA A 67 8.14 26.27 -20.06
CA ALA A 67 9.04 25.86 -21.12
C ALA A 67 10.07 26.99 -21.34
N MET A 68 11.36 26.66 -21.28
CA MET A 68 12.44 27.57 -21.69
C MET A 68 12.49 27.72 -23.20
#